data_AF-A0A3C0ZB86-F1
#
_entry.id   AF-A0A3C0ZB86-F1
#
_cell.length_a   1.000
_cell.length_b   1.000
_cell.length_c   1.000
_cell.angle_alpha   90.00
_cell.angle_beta   90.00
_cell.angle_gamma   90.00
#
_symmetry.space_group_name_H-M   'P 1'
#
loop_
_entity.id
_entity.type
_entity.pdbx_description
1 polymer ?
#
loop_
_entity_poly.entity_id
_entity_poly.type
_entity_poly.pdbx_seq_one_letter_code
_entity_poly.pdbx_strand_id
1 'polypeptide(L)'
;MAATIVFHGGQWTDFDGTTRKIFIKPGSGTTDKERFDEYQGASVNASATGYYVKKYYDVTATVKYDAGLNIIMFRYADILLMYAEAKEALGQLNAAVWDITIRPIRQRAGFEASKALDFPTTGDLKTIVRNERRSELALEGLRYYDIMRWKAGKTYLDGQVLGAKYGGNNSNIKLDIRRFDESRDYLWSIPRTQIDLNKNLLPNNLGYSN
;
A
#
# COMPACT_ATOMS: atom_id res chain seq x y z
N MET A 1 -13.60 -3.75 -9.90
CA MET A 1 -12.13 -3.90 -10.04
C MET A 1 -11.67 -5.05 -9.16
N ALA A 2 -10.68 -5.83 -9.61
CA ALA A 2 -10.08 -6.87 -8.77
C ALA A 2 -9.25 -6.22 -7.64
N ALA A 3 -9.25 -6.83 -6.45
CA ALA A 3 -8.52 -6.32 -5.29
C ALA A 3 -7.01 -6.18 -5.58
N THR A 4 -6.36 -5.17 -4.97
CA THR A 4 -4.90 -4.92 -5.04
C THR A 4 -4.07 -6.13 -4.58
N ILE A 5 -4.63 -6.88 -3.62
CA ILE A 5 -4.02 -8.05 -3.01
C ILE A 5 -4.88 -9.28 -3.26
N VAL A 6 -4.26 -10.46 -3.21
CA VAL A 6 -4.94 -11.73 -3.05
C VAL A 6 -5.13 -12.00 -1.56
N PHE A 7 -6.35 -12.35 -1.18
CA PHE A 7 -6.70 -12.76 0.17
C PHE A 7 -7.16 -14.21 0.18
N HIS A 8 -7.16 -14.85 1.34
CA HIS A 8 -7.63 -16.24 1.47
C HIS A 8 -9.07 -16.39 0.97
N GLY A 9 -9.27 -17.35 0.07
CA GLY A 9 -10.54 -17.59 -0.61
C GLY A 9 -10.80 -16.68 -1.81
N GLY A 10 -9.89 -15.75 -2.12
CA GLY A 10 -9.93 -14.96 -3.33
C GLY A 10 -9.74 -15.80 -4.59
N GLN A 11 -10.23 -15.29 -5.71
CA GLN A 11 -10.12 -15.92 -7.03
C GLN A 11 -8.88 -15.40 -7.78
N TRP A 12 -8.16 -16.33 -8.39
CA TRP A 12 -6.99 -16.08 -9.21
C TRP A 12 -7.17 -16.72 -10.57
N THR A 13 -6.89 -15.96 -11.63
CA THR A 13 -6.95 -16.46 -13.00
C THR A 13 -5.52 -16.70 -13.47
N ASP A 14 -5.20 -17.95 -13.76
CA ASP A 14 -3.91 -18.36 -14.30
C ASP A 14 -3.79 -17.95 -15.78
N PHE A 15 -2.57 -18.01 -16.34
CA PHE A 15 -2.29 -17.57 -17.73
C PHE A 15 -3.06 -18.35 -18.80
N ASP A 16 -3.51 -19.57 -18.48
CA ASP A 16 -4.35 -20.39 -19.35
C ASP A 16 -5.84 -20.01 -19.31
N GLY A 17 -6.19 -18.96 -18.55
CA GLY A 17 -7.55 -18.49 -18.36
C GLY A 17 -8.34 -19.27 -17.30
N THR A 18 -7.78 -20.33 -16.73
CA THR A 18 -8.45 -21.08 -15.66
C THR A 18 -8.48 -20.24 -14.39
N THR A 19 -9.62 -20.25 -13.70
CA THR A 19 -9.77 -19.53 -12.44
C THR A 19 -9.84 -20.51 -11.28
N ARG A 20 -8.99 -20.28 -10.27
CA ARG A 20 -8.90 -21.09 -9.06
C ARG A 20 -9.03 -20.24 -7.81
N LYS A 21 -9.46 -20.88 -6.73
CA LYS A 21 -9.48 -20.30 -5.39
C LYS A 21 -8.09 -20.39 -4.76
N ILE A 22 -7.66 -19.34 -4.08
CA ILE A 22 -6.36 -19.28 -3.39
C ILE A 22 -6.54 -19.59 -1.90
N PHE A 23 -5.72 -20.51 -1.38
CA PHE A 23 -5.77 -20.97 0.01
C PHE A 23 -4.56 -20.49 0.79
N ILE A 24 -4.66 -19.31 1.42
CA ILE A 24 -3.55 -18.77 2.22
C ILE A 24 -3.59 -19.19 3.69
N LYS A 25 -4.79 -19.46 4.24
CA LYS A 25 -4.94 -19.87 5.64
C LYS A 25 -4.32 -21.27 5.84
N PRO A 26 -3.47 -21.47 6.87
CA PRO A 26 -2.90 -22.79 7.14
C PRO A 26 -3.97 -23.86 7.35
N GLY A 27 -3.80 -25.04 6.73
CA GLY A 27 -4.68 -26.19 6.82
C GLY A 27 -6.04 -26.02 6.15
N SER A 28 -6.17 -25.09 5.20
CA SER A 28 -7.42 -24.84 4.48
C SER A 28 -7.50 -25.52 3.10
N GLY A 29 -6.36 -25.91 2.54
CA GLY A 29 -6.22 -26.69 1.32
C GLY A 29 -6.40 -28.18 1.57
N THR A 30 -7.16 -28.82 0.68
CA THR A 30 -7.47 -30.25 0.72
C THR A 30 -6.51 -31.07 -0.15
N THR A 31 -5.89 -30.43 -1.15
CA THR A 31 -4.88 -31.04 -2.03
C THR A 31 -3.51 -30.39 -1.87
N ASP A 32 -2.45 -31.07 -2.32
CA ASP A 32 -1.09 -30.50 -2.24
C ASP A 32 -0.93 -29.23 -3.07
N LYS A 33 -1.65 -29.13 -4.21
CA LYS A 33 -1.69 -27.92 -5.04
C LYS A 33 -2.33 -26.75 -4.29
N GLU A 34 -3.39 -26.98 -3.51
CA GLU A 34 -4.03 -25.94 -2.70
C GLU A 34 -3.16 -25.51 -1.52
N ARG A 35 -2.41 -26.45 -0.93
CA ARG A 35 -1.50 -26.17 0.21
C ARG A 35 -0.26 -25.37 -0.18
N PHE A 36 0.01 -25.22 -1.47
CA PHE A 36 1.17 -24.47 -1.97
C PHE A 36 1.11 -22.99 -1.61
N ASP A 37 -0.09 -22.39 -1.61
CA ASP A 37 -0.28 -20.97 -1.32
C ASP A 37 -0.41 -20.67 0.19
N GLU A 38 -0.50 -21.72 1.03
CA GLU A 38 -0.72 -21.58 2.46
C GLU A 38 0.46 -20.89 3.14
N TYR A 39 0.14 -20.09 4.16
CA TYR A 39 1.16 -19.60 5.06
C TYR A 39 1.75 -20.77 5.85
N GLN A 40 3.06 -20.98 5.73
CA GLN A 40 3.78 -22.07 6.38
C GLN A 40 4.87 -21.57 7.35
N GLY A 41 4.89 -20.26 7.65
CA GLY A 41 5.93 -19.61 8.43
C GLY A 41 6.76 -18.62 7.59
N ALA A 42 7.64 -17.87 8.24
CA ALA A 42 8.40 -16.79 7.61
C ALA A 42 9.64 -17.24 6.81
N SER A 43 10.02 -18.54 6.89
CA SER A 43 11.30 -19.07 6.36
C SER A 43 11.11 -20.18 5.33
N VAL A 44 9.96 -20.20 4.69
CA VAL A 44 9.55 -21.17 3.67
C VAL A 44 9.17 -20.42 2.40
N ASN A 45 9.09 -21.13 1.27
CA ASN A 45 8.73 -20.57 -0.04
C ASN A 45 7.23 -20.18 -0.11
N ALA A 46 6.78 -19.33 0.80
CA ALA A 46 5.43 -18.80 0.93
C ALA A 46 5.49 -17.31 1.35
N SER A 47 4.38 -16.58 1.24
CA SER A 47 4.34 -15.17 1.66
C SER A 47 4.62 -15.02 3.16
N ALA A 48 5.66 -14.24 3.52
CA ALA A 48 5.97 -13.92 4.91
C ALA A 48 4.83 -13.19 5.65
N THR A 49 3.93 -12.52 4.91
CA THR A 49 2.84 -11.70 5.51
C THR A 49 1.48 -12.42 5.52
N GLY A 50 1.35 -13.55 4.83
CA GLY A 50 0.05 -14.18 4.59
C GLY A 50 -0.86 -13.42 3.60
N TYR A 51 -0.28 -12.55 2.77
CA TYR A 51 -0.94 -11.86 1.65
C TYR A 51 -0.08 -11.94 0.39
N TYR A 52 -0.71 -12.00 -0.79
CA TYR A 52 -0.02 -11.89 -2.08
C TYR A 52 -0.48 -10.65 -2.84
N VAL A 53 0.34 -10.18 -3.78
CA VAL A 53 0.03 -9.02 -4.62
C VAL A 53 -0.72 -9.48 -5.88
N LYS A 54 -1.77 -8.74 -6.26
CA LYS A 54 -2.52 -8.95 -7.51
C LYS A 54 -2.42 -7.75 -8.47
N LYS A 55 -2.19 -6.55 -7.94
CA LYS A 55 -2.01 -5.35 -8.77
C LYS A 55 -0.81 -5.53 -9.70
N TYR A 56 -0.97 -5.12 -10.95
CA TYR A 56 0.00 -5.34 -12.05
C TYR A 56 0.24 -6.81 -12.43
N TYR A 57 -0.60 -7.75 -11.96
CA TYR A 57 -0.64 -9.07 -12.56
C TYR A 57 -1.42 -9.03 -13.88
N ASP A 58 -0.74 -9.37 -14.97
CA ASP A 58 -1.31 -9.46 -16.30
C ASP A 58 -1.54 -10.92 -16.68
N VAL A 59 -2.80 -11.31 -16.82
CA VAL A 59 -3.17 -12.67 -17.25
C VAL A 59 -2.76 -12.94 -18.70
N THR A 60 -2.51 -11.90 -19.49
CA THR A 60 -2.08 -12.00 -20.90
C THR A 60 -0.56 -12.05 -21.06
N ALA A 61 0.20 -12.01 -19.95
CA ALA A 61 1.64 -12.11 -19.99
C ALA A 61 2.09 -13.41 -20.66
N THR A 62 3.18 -13.33 -21.43
CA THR A 62 3.73 -14.48 -22.14
C THR A 62 4.76 -15.24 -21.30
N VAL A 63 5.48 -16.18 -21.91
CA VAL A 63 6.43 -17.06 -21.22
C VAL A 63 7.43 -16.23 -20.38
N LYS A 64 7.64 -16.64 -19.11
CA LYS A 64 8.48 -15.96 -18.11
C LYS A 64 7.92 -14.65 -17.54
N TYR A 65 6.60 -14.48 -17.50
CA TYR A 65 5.95 -13.27 -16.93
C TYR A 65 6.27 -12.00 -17.72
N ASP A 66 6.56 -12.12 -19.01
CA ASP A 66 6.78 -10.97 -19.89
C ASP A 66 5.43 -10.31 -20.19
N ALA A 67 5.15 -9.23 -19.47
CA ALA A 67 3.91 -8.47 -19.52
C ALA A 67 4.16 -7.09 -20.13
N GLY A 68 3.30 -6.68 -21.07
CA GLY A 68 3.35 -5.36 -21.70
C GLY A 68 2.76 -4.22 -20.87
N LEU A 69 2.59 -4.43 -19.55
CA LEU A 69 2.02 -3.41 -18.66
C LEU A 69 2.97 -2.23 -18.49
N ASN A 70 2.43 -1.03 -18.65
CA ASN A 70 3.18 0.19 -18.37
C ASN A 70 3.26 0.46 -16.85
N ILE A 71 4.43 0.91 -16.41
CA ILE A 71 4.59 1.50 -15.08
C ILE A 71 3.89 2.85 -15.09
N ILE A 72 2.90 3.01 -14.22
CA ILE A 72 2.12 4.24 -14.15
C ILE A 72 2.88 5.26 -13.30
N MET A 73 3.42 6.29 -13.95
CA MET A 73 4.09 7.40 -13.27
C MET A 73 3.09 8.42 -12.69
N PHE A 74 1.98 8.64 -13.40
CA PHE A 74 0.94 9.58 -13.00
C PHE A 74 -0.40 9.19 -13.63
N ARG A 75 -1.51 9.37 -12.91
CA ARG A 75 -2.85 9.05 -13.41
C ARG A 75 -3.91 9.94 -12.80
N TYR A 76 -5.06 10.03 -13.47
CA TYR A 76 -6.13 10.95 -13.11
C TYR A 76 -6.64 10.82 -11.66
N ALA A 77 -6.70 9.61 -11.10
CA ALA A 77 -7.12 9.47 -9.69
C ALA A 77 -6.16 10.16 -8.71
N ASP A 78 -4.86 10.22 -9.01
CA ASP A 78 -3.90 10.96 -8.19
C ASP A 78 -4.20 12.46 -8.20
N ILE A 79 -4.57 13.03 -9.36
CA ILE A 79 -5.02 14.43 -9.49
C ILE A 79 -6.23 14.70 -8.60
N LEU A 80 -7.24 13.83 -8.67
CA LEU A 80 -8.46 13.96 -7.86
C LEU A 80 -8.15 13.89 -6.36
N LEU A 81 -7.26 12.99 -5.95
CA LEU A 81 -6.85 12.84 -4.55
C LEU A 81 -6.01 14.03 -4.05
N MET A 82 -5.10 14.56 -4.89
CA MET A 82 -4.35 15.78 -4.56
C MET A 82 -5.30 16.98 -4.41
N TYR A 83 -6.31 17.11 -5.28
CA TYR A 83 -7.29 18.17 -5.18
C TYR A 83 -8.14 18.05 -3.89
N ALA A 84 -8.61 16.84 -3.56
CA ALA A 84 -9.32 16.59 -2.30
C ALA A 84 -8.46 16.91 -1.08
N GLU A 85 -7.19 16.50 -1.07
CA GLU A 85 -6.26 16.77 0.03
C GLU A 85 -5.96 18.27 0.18
N ALA A 86 -5.75 18.99 -0.92
CA ALA A 86 -5.57 20.44 -0.88
C ALA A 86 -6.82 21.15 -0.34
N LYS A 87 -8.01 20.73 -0.76
CA LYS A 87 -9.28 21.30 -0.27
C LYS A 87 -9.50 20.97 1.21
N GLU A 88 -9.14 19.78 1.66
CA GLU A 88 -9.18 19.41 3.07
C GLU A 88 -8.26 20.32 3.90
N ALA A 89 -6.99 20.47 3.48
CA ALA A 89 -6.02 21.32 4.17
C ALA A 89 -6.44 22.80 4.26
N LEU A 90 -7.25 23.28 3.30
CA LEU A 90 -7.81 24.63 3.29
C LEU A 90 -9.13 24.77 4.05
N GLY A 91 -9.67 23.69 4.63
CA GLY A 91 -11.01 23.68 5.25
C GLY A 91 -12.15 23.86 4.24
N GLN A 92 -11.91 23.53 2.97
CA GLN A 92 -12.83 23.71 1.83
C GLN A 92 -13.34 22.39 1.25
N LEU A 93 -12.99 21.25 1.85
CA LEU A 93 -13.53 19.95 1.44
C LEU A 93 -14.98 19.84 1.92
N ASN A 94 -15.91 19.91 0.98
CA ASN A 94 -17.35 19.79 1.19
C ASN A 94 -17.96 18.75 0.24
N ALA A 95 -19.27 18.53 0.31
CA ALA A 95 -19.97 17.55 -0.51
C ALA A 95 -19.74 17.77 -2.02
N ALA A 96 -19.77 19.01 -2.49
CA ALA A 96 -19.56 19.31 -3.91
C ALA A 96 -18.13 18.94 -4.38
N VAL A 97 -17.11 19.24 -3.57
CA VAL A 97 -15.73 18.82 -3.87
C VAL A 97 -15.58 17.31 -3.81
N TRP A 98 -16.19 16.66 -2.82
CA TRP A 98 -16.17 15.20 -2.65
C TRP A 98 -16.79 14.47 -3.85
N ASP A 99 -17.92 14.97 -4.35
CA ASP A 99 -18.67 14.39 -5.47
C ASP A 99 -17.88 14.42 -6.80
N ILE A 100 -16.92 15.35 -6.93
CA ILE A 100 -16.02 15.43 -8.10
C ILE A 100 -14.63 14.83 -7.85
N THR A 101 -14.32 14.35 -6.65
CA THR A 101 -12.99 13.82 -6.29
C THR A 101 -13.03 12.37 -5.78
N ILE A 102 -13.47 12.16 -4.54
CA ILE A 102 -13.42 10.86 -3.86
C ILE A 102 -14.57 9.95 -4.32
N ARG A 103 -15.79 10.49 -4.45
CA ARG A 103 -16.95 9.71 -4.91
C ARG A 103 -16.67 8.97 -6.23
N PRO A 104 -16.18 9.60 -7.32
CA PRO A 104 -15.97 8.89 -8.58
C PRO A 104 -14.89 7.79 -8.48
N ILE A 105 -13.88 7.98 -7.63
CA ILE A 105 -12.86 6.94 -7.36
C ILE A 105 -13.53 5.71 -6.73
N ARG A 106 -14.35 5.93 -5.69
CA ARG A 106 -15.06 4.85 -4.99
C ARG A 106 -16.11 4.17 -5.86
N GLN A 107 -16.88 4.94 -6.65
CA GLN A 107 -17.84 4.36 -7.60
C GLN A 107 -17.13 3.47 -8.62
N ARG A 108 -16.03 3.94 -9.20
CA ARG A 108 -15.22 3.15 -10.15
C ARG A 108 -14.59 1.92 -9.48
N ALA A 109 -14.32 1.98 -8.18
CA ALA A 109 -13.90 0.83 -7.37
C ALA A 109 -15.02 -0.16 -7.03
N GLY A 110 -16.28 0.16 -7.32
CA GLY A 110 -17.43 -0.71 -7.10
C GLY A 110 -18.07 -0.57 -5.72
N PHE A 111 -17.82 0.54 -5.00
CA PHE A 111 -18.58 0.84 -3.79
C PHE A 111 -20.00 1.25 -4.17
N GLU A 112 -21.00 0.63 -3.53
CA GLU A 112 -22.42 0.92 -3.77
C GLU A 112 -23.10 1.53 -2.54
N ALA A 113 -22.59 1.25 -1.33
CA ALA A 113 -23.18 1.72 -0.10
C ALA A 113 -23.07 3.24 0.05
N SER A 114 -24.16 3.90 0.41
CA SER A 114 -24.23 5.35 0.71
C SER A 114 -23.16 5.78 1.71
N LYS A 115 -22.91 5.01 2.76
CA LYS A 115 -21.85 5.27 3.75
C LYS A 115 -20.44 5.38 3.13
N ALA A 116 -20.20 4.71 2.01
CA ALA A 116 -18.94 4.83 1.27
C ALA A 116 -18.98 5.94 0.22
N LEU A 117 -20.14 6.23 -0.39
CA LEU A 117 -20.23 7.17 -1.51
C LEU A 117 -20.52 8.61 -1.08
N ASP A 118 -21.26 8.81 -0.01
CA ASP A 118 -21.70 10.12 0.45
C ASP A 118 -20.61 10.84 1.24
N PHE A 119 -20.68 12.18 1.21
CA PHE A 119 -19.76 13.01 1.98
C PHE A 119 -19.92 12.72 3.47
N PRO A 120 -18.84 12.38 4.19
CA PRO A 120 -18.92 12.05 5.61
C PRO A 120 -19.34 13.26 6.44
N THR A 121 -20.41 13.11 7.22
CA THR A 121 -20.89 14.14 8.16
C THR A 121 -20.16 14.12 9.50
N THR A 122 -19.36 13.09 9.75
CA THR A 122 -18.58 12.89 10.98
C THR A 122 -17.21 12.28 10.67
N GLY A 123 -16.27 12.43 11.59
CA GLY A 123 -14.93 11.86 11.50
C GLY A 123 -13.88 12.86 10.99
N ASP A 124 -12.63 12.40 11.00
CA ASP A 124 -11.48 13.20 10.57
C ASP A 124 -11.31 13.13 9.04
N LEU A 125 -11.71 14.20 8.34
CA LEU A 125 -11.59 14.33 6.89
C LEU A 125 -10.17 14.10 6.40
N LYS A 126 -9.16 14.59 7.14
CA LYS A 126 -7.75 14.39 6.82
C LYS A 126 -7.41 12.90 6.77
N THR A 127 -7.78 12.16 7.81
CA THR A 127 -7.56 10.71 7.87
C THR A 127 -8.33 9.98 6.77
N ILE A 128 -9.58 10.39 6.46
CA ILE A 128 -10.38 9.79 5.39
C ILE A 128 -9.68 9.97 4.03
N VAL A 129 -9.26 11.19 3.69
CA VAL A 129 -8.55 11.48 2.43
C VAL A 129 -7.24 10.71 2.35
N ARG A 130 -6.45 10.67 3.43
CA ARG A 130 -5.19 9.91 3.49
C ARG A 130 -5.40 8.40 3.33
N ASN A 131 -6.48 7.85 3.87
CA ASN A 131 -6.85 6.44 3.73
C ASN A 131 -7.33 6.10 2.32
N GLU A 132 -8.06 7.01 1.67
CA GLU A 132 -8.45 6.87 0.27
C GLU A 132 -7.21 6.82 -0.62
N ARG A 133 -6.29 7.78 -0.43
CA ARG A 133 -5.02 7.85 -1.15
C ARG A 133 -4.17 6.60 -0.95
N ARG A 134 -4.11 6.08 0.29
CA ARG A 134 -3.42 4.82 0.62
C ARG A 134 -3.98 3.62 -0.14
N SER A 135 -5.30 3.51 -0.22
CA SER A 135 -5.96 2.34 -0.81
C SER A 135 -5.89 2.38 -2.33
N GLU A 136 -6.20 3.53 -2.92
CA GLU A 136 -6.24 3.74 -4.36
C GLU A 136 -4.86 3.60 -5.00
N LEU A 137 -3.83 4.20 -4.38
CA LEU A 137 -2.46 4.27 -4.90
C LEU A 137 -1.53 3.22 -4.27
N ALA A 138 -2.09 2.18 -3.63
CA ALA A 138 -1.31 1.11 -3.04
C ALA A 138 -0.41 0.44 -4.10
N LEU A 139 0.87 0.22 -3.75
CA LEU A 139 1.90 -0.37 -4.61
C LEU A 139 2.27 0.46 -5.87
N GLU A 140 2.00 1.77 -5.87
CA GLU A 140 2.40 2.70 -6.95
C GLU A 140 3.58 3.61 -6.54
N GLY A 141 4.35 3.24 -5.52
CA GLY A 141 5.56 3.99 -5.10
C GLY A 141 5.33 5.26 -4.27
N LEU A 142 4.08 5.70 -4.08
CA LEU A 142 3.78 6.99 -3.45
C LEU A 142 3.74 6.98 -1.91
N ARG A 143 3.49 5.82 -1.28
CA ARG A 143 3.19 5.74 0.16
C ARG A 143 4.34 6.25 1.04
N TYR A 144 5.58 5.99 0.67
CA TYR A 144 6.75 6.49 1.41
C TYR A 144 6.76 8.02 1.42
N TYR A 145 6.66 8.64 0.24
CA TYR A 145 6.67 10.09 0.08
C TYR A 145 5.47 10.77 0.74
N ASP A 146 4.28 10.14 0.68
CA ASP A 146 3.10 10.59 1.41
C ASP A 146 3.36 10.67 2.92
N ILE A 147 3.93 9.62 3.53
CA ILE A 147 4.23 9.62 4.97
C ILE A 147 5.28 10.70 5.32
N MET A 148 6.31 10.86 4.48
CA MET A 148 7.36 11.86 4.69
C MET A 148 6.81 13.29 4.66
N ARG A 149 6.06 13.66 3.61
CA ARG A 149 5.51 15.01 3.45
C ARG A 149 4.42 15.33 4.48
N TRP A 150 3.74 14.31 4.99
CA TRP A 150 2.77 14.44 6.07
C TRP A 150 3.38 14.60 7.46
N LYS A 151 4.71 14.42 7.60
CA LYS A 151 5.40 14.37 8.88
C LYS A 151 4.72 13.40 9.84
N ALA A 152 4.42 12.20 9.34
CA ALA A 152 3.70 11.16 10.08
C ALA A 152 4.53 9.86 10.20
N GLY A 153 5.86 9.99 10.22
CA GLY A 153 6.78 8.87 10.26
C GLY A 153 6.59 8.03 11.51
N LYS A 154 6.51 8.65 12.69
CA LYS A 154 6.25 7.93 13.95
C LYS A 154 4.93 7.14 13.91
N THR A 155 3.90 7.70 13.30
CA THR A 155 2.57 7.06 13.22
C THR A 155 2.56 5.83 12.31
N TYR A 156 3.29 5.85 11.19
CA TYR A 156 3.14 4.85 10.13
C TYR A 156 4.38 3.98 9.87
N LEU A 157 5.54 4.37 10.39
CA LEU A 157 6.83 3.72 10.16
C LEU A 157 7.56 3.34 11.45
N ASP A 158 6.90 3.44 12.61
CA ASP A 158 7.43 3.00 13.90
C ASP A 158 6.54 1.91 14.49
N GLY A 159 7.17 0.90 15.08
CA GLY A 159 6.49 -0.20 15.76
C GLY A 159 6.43 -1.51 14.96
N GLN A 160 5.68 -2.46 15.52
CA GLN A 160 5.55 -3.81 15.01
C GLN A 160 4.75 -3.83 13.71
N VAL A 161 5.36 -4.38 12.64
CA VAL A 161 4.65 -4.68 11.39
C VAL A 161 3.91 -6.01 11.55
N LEU A 162 2.66 -6.04 11.12
CA LEU A 162 1.75 -7.18 11.27
C LEU A 162 1.29 -7.70 9.90
N GLY A 163 1.24 -9.03 9.78
CA GLY A 163 0.63 -9.73 8.65
C GLY A 163 -0.77 -10.24 8.97
N ALA A 164 -1.24 -11.22 8.19
CA ALA A 164 -2.52 -11.89 8.39
C ALA A 164 -2.60 -12.61 9.74
N LYS A 165 -3.82 -12.94 10.17
CA LYS A 165 -4.09 -13.67 11.43
C LYS A 165 -3.82 -15.17 11.31
N TYR A 166 -2.60 -15.55 10.92
CA TYR A 166 -2.16 -16.93 10.77
C TYR A 166 -0.96 -17.29 11.67
N GLY A 167 -0.63 -16.43 12.64
CA GLY A 167 0.33 -16.74 13.69
C GLY A 167 -0.22 -17.76 14.70
N GLY A 168 0.61 -18.15 15.66
CA GLY A 168 0.21 -19.05 16.75
C GLY A 168 -1.05 -18.57 17.46
N ASN A 169 -1.98 -19.49 17.75
CA ASN A 169 -3.30 -19.20 18.33
C ASN A 169 -4.11 -18.16 17.54
N ASN A 170 -4.02 -18.17 16.20
CA ASN A 170 -4.77 -17.25 15.30
C ASN A 170 -4.42 -15.76 15.55
N SER A 171 -3.22 -15.49 16.05
CA SER A 171 -2.69 -14.13 16.21
C SER A 171 -2.26 -13.55 14.86
N ASN A 172 -2.06 -12.23 14.79
CA ASN A 172 -1.36 -11.63 13.65
C ASN A 172 0.07 -12.20 13.55
N ILE A 173 0.54 -12.47 12.34
CA ILE A 173 1.95 -12.74 12.06
C ILE A 173 2.76 -11.50 12.44
N LYS A 174 3.78 -11.66 13.29
CA LYS A 174 4.71 -10.59 13.63
C LYS A 174 5.87 -10.62 12.65
N LEU A 175 6.07 -9.50 11.96
CA LEU A 175 7.16 -9.28 11.01
C LEU A 175 8.24 -8.43 11.70
N ASP A 176 8.85 -7.53 10.95
CA ASP A 176 9.85 -6.59 11.43
C ASP A 176 9.30 -5.58 12.47
N ILE A 177 10.18 -5.07 13.31
CA ILE A 177 9.91 -3.95 14.22
C ILE A 177 10.63 -2.73 13.67
N ARG A 178 9.86 -1.81 13.09
CA ARG A 178 10.41 -0.59 12.52
C ARG A 178 10.67 0.43 13.62
N ARG A 179 11.69 1.25 13.42
CA ARG A 179 12.00 2.41 14.25
C ARG A 179 12.09 3.63 13.34
N PHE A 180 11.43 4.69 13.73
CA PHE A 180 11.48 5.96 13.01
C PHE A 180 11.85 7.10 13.96
N ASP A 181 12.95 7.77 13.66
CA ASP A 181 13.41 8.97 14.35
C ASP A 181 12.91 10.22 13.61
N GLU A 182 11.94 10.91 14.22
CA GLU A 182 11.35 12.12 13.63
C GLU A 182 12.32 13.29 13.50
N SER A 183 13.46 13.26 14.19
CA SER A 183 14.48 14.30 14.07
C SER A 183 15.46 14.07 12.91
N ARG A 184 15.49 12.86 12.34
CA ARG A 184 16.52 12.43 11.36
C ARG A 184 15.93 11.83 10.09
N ASP A 185 15.00 10.87 10.22
CA ASP A 185 14.65 9.93 9.15
C ASP A 185 13.76 10.54 8.05
N TYR A 186 13.38 11.81 8.17
CA TYR A 186 12.67 12.53 7.11
C TYR A 186 13.57 12.91 5.92
N LEU A 187 14.88 12.97 6.12
CA LEU A 187 15.86 13.23 5.06
C LEU A 187 16.88 12.08 5.02
N TRP A 188 17.41 11.81 3.84
CA TRP A 188 18.46 10.82 3.66
C TRP A 188 19.81 11.44 4.00
N SER A 189 20.76 10.64 4.49
CA SER A 189 22.14 11.10 4.64
C SER A 189 22.73 11.46 3.28
N ILE A 190 23.46 12.57 3.19
CA ILE A 190 24.35 12.82 2.06
C ILE A 190 25.46 11.75 2.14
N PRO A 191 25.72 10.96 1.07
CA PRO A 191 26.74 9.93 1.12
C PRO A 191 28.11 10.53 1.41
N ARG A 192 28.85 9.92 2.34
CA ARG A 192 30.14 10.45 2.82
C ARG A 192 31.14 10.69 1.68
N THR A 193 31.16 9.80 0.69
CA THR A 193 32.00 9.94 -0.50
C THR A 193 31.72 11.21 -1.29
N GLN A 194 30.47 11.69 -1.33
CA GLN A 194 30.12 12.95 -1.99
C GLN A 194 30.62 14.16 -1.18
N ILE A 195 30.51 14.10 0.14
CA ILE A 195 31.07 15.14 1.04
C ILE A 195 32.59 15.19 0.92
N ASP A 196 33.26 14.04 0.80
CA ASP A 196 34.70 13.97 0.62
C ASP A 196 35.17 14.58 -0.71
N LEU A 197 34.38 14.42 -1.78
CA LEU A 197 34.62 15.07 -3.07
C LEU A 197 34.32 16.58 -3.04
N ASN A 198 33.26 17.01 -2.34
CA ASN A 198 32.86 18.41 -2.25
C ASN A 198 32.50 18.79 -0.81
N LYS A 199 33.44 19.42 -0.12
CA LYS A 199 33.28 19.83 1.28
C LYS A 199 32.21 20.91 1.49
N ASN A 200 31.73 21.57 0.43
CA ASN A 200 30.61 22.52 0.50
C ASN A 200 29.25 21.84 0.74
N LEU A 201 29.18 20.51 0.72
CA LEU A 201 27.98 19.74 1.08
C LEU A 201 27.79 19.61 2.60
N LEU A 202 28.70 20.15 3.41
CA LEU A 202 28.55 20.21 4.85
C LEU A 202 27.64 21.38 5.30
N PRO A 203 26.93 21.24 6.43
CA PRO A 203 26.80 20.01 7.21
C PRO A 203 25.88 18.98 6.51
N ASN A 204 26.01 17.72 6.90
CA ASN A 204 25.06 16.68 6.52
C ASN A 204 23.66 17.00 7.07
N ASN A 205 22.65 16.30 6.57
CA ASN A 205 21.30 16.41 7.10
C ASN A 205 21.26 16.08 8.60
N LEU A 206 20.35 16.73 9.33
CA LEU A 206 20.23 16.64 10.78
C LEU A 206 20.16 15.17 11.25
N GLY A 207 20.90 14.85 12.31
CA GLY A 207 20.94 13.50 12.91
C GLY A 207 21.88 12.50 12.23
N TYR A 208 22.52 12.88 11.11
CA TYR A 208 23.57 12.08 10.47
C TYR A 208 24.95 12.64 10.78
N SER A 209 25.96 11.76 10.75
CA SER A 209 27.36 12.16 10.91
C SER A 209 27.85 12.97 9.70
N ASN A 210 28.64 14.00 9.99
CA ASN A 210 29.38 14.75 8.98
C ASN A 210 30.53 13.92 8.44
#